data_AF-A0A914ITU1-F1
#
_entry.id   AF-A0A914ITU1-F1
#
_cell.length_a   1.000
_cell.length_b   1.000
_cell.length_c   1.000
_cell.angle_alpha   90.00
_cell.angle_beta   90.00
_cell.angle_gamma   90.00
#
_symmetry.space_group_name_H-M   'P 1'
#
loop_
_entity.id
_entity.type
_entity.pdbx_description
1 polymer ?
#
loop_
_entity_poly.entity_id
_entity_poly.type
_entity_poly.pdbx_seq_one_letter_code
_entity_poly.pdbx_strand_id
1 'polypeptide(L)'
;MNVDGIIADLKVQLTQKRIGPIDDGHTILKIVQDSQFRRKQCWVDMSAAKRAILSQVGHNLNDPKYPSETYLRRELVCWGDCVKLNYGENPSHNPYLWGYMTAYTEQCARIFHGLRIDNCHSTPIHVAEYLLNKAREIRPDLYVVAELFTGSEDLDHLFVNRLGITSLIREAQNAPDSHEQGRFVYRYGGDPVAAFRSKDLRPAPPGVAHALLFDQTHDNPAAAVKRTFYDFVPTAAMTSIAYCAAGSTRVHLL
;
A
#
# COMPACT_ATOMS: atom_id res chain seq x y z
N MET A 1 12.41 3.53 -23.04
CA MET A 1 11.24 4.41 -23.18
C MET A 1 11.73 5.85 -23.09
N ASN A 2 11.52 6.66 -24.12
CA ASN A 2 12.01 8.04 -24.14
C ASN A 2 11.08 8.95 -23.31
N VAL A 3 11.34 8.99 -22.00
CA VAL A 3 10.58 9.78 -21.02
C VAL A 3 10.55 11.26 -21.41
N ASP A 4 11.63 11.78 -21.98
CA ASP A 4 11.71 13.18 -22.43
C ASP A 4 10.78 13.47 -23.60
N GLY A 5 10.58 12.49 -24.49
CA GLY A 5 9.62 12.58 -25.59
C GLY A 5 8.17 12.67 -25.11
N ILE A 6 7.80 11.89 -24.09
CA ILE A 6 6.45 11.90 -23.50
C ILE A 6 6.21 13.23 -22.77
N ILE A 7 7.21 13.75 -22.07
CA ILE A 7 7.15 15.05 -21.38
C ILE A 7 7.03 16.19 -22.39
N ALA A 8 7.73 16.12 -23.53
CA ALA A 8 7.64 17.11 -24.59
C ALA A 8 6.25 17.15 -25.22
N ASP A 9 5.66 15.99 -25.53
CA ASP A 9 4.31 15.89 -26.08
C ASP A 9 3.26 16.46 -25.14
N LEU A 10 3.38 16.17 -23.84
CA LEU A 10 2.48 16.72 -22.82
C LEU A 10 2.60 18.25 -22.72
N LYS A 11 3.82 18.80 -22.83
CA LYS A 11 4.08 20.25 -22.80
C LYS A 11 3.49 20.97 -24.00
N VAL A 12 3.57 20.39 -25.20
CA VAL A 12 2.98 20.94 -26.42
C VAL A 12 1.45 20.99 -26.32
N GLN A 13 0.84 19.92 -25.82
CA GLN A 13 -0.61 19.86 -25.61
C GLN A 13 -1.11 20.90 -24.58
N LEU A 14 -0.31 21.18 -23.55
CA LEU A 14 -0.62 22.19 -22.53
C LEU A 14 -0.43 23.64 -23.02
N THR A 15 0.46 23.88 -23.99
CA THR A 15 0.74 25.24 -24.51
C THR A 15 -0.12 25.63 -25.71
N GLN A 16 -0.66 24.66 -26.46
CA GLN A 16 -1.49 24.95 -27.65
C GLN A 16 -2.96 25.27 -27.34
N LYS A 17 -3.47 24.98 -26.13
CA LYS A 17 -4.75 25.53 -25.69
C LYS A 17 -4.57 26.98 -25.28
N ARG A 18 -4.80 27.91 -26.22
CA ARG A 18 -5.02 29.33 -25.91
C ARG A 18 -6.21 29.45 -24.97
N ILE A 19 -5.95 29.63 -23.69
CA ILE A 19 -6.93 30.11 -22.72
C ILE A 19 -7.06 31.62 -22.98
N GLY A 20 -8.19 32.04 -23.54
CA GLY A 20 -8.53 33.46 -23.71
C GLY A 20 -8.66 34.16 -22.35
N PRO A 21 -8.87 35.49 -22.32
CA PRO A 21 -9.05 36.19 -21.06
C PRO A 21 -10.36 35.70 -20.42
N ILE A 22 -10.24 35.00 -19.29
CA ILE A 22 -11.39 34.54 -18.50
C ILE A 22 -11.68 35.61 -17.44
N ASP A 23 -12.54 36.54 -17.81
CA ASP A 23 -13.40 37.27 -16.88
C ASP A 23 -14.74 36.53 -16.90
N ASP A 24 -14.99 35.68 -15.89
CA ASP A 24 -16.28 35.03 -15.66
C ASP A 24 -16.21 34.26 -14.33
N GLY A 25 -16.44 34.94 -13.20
CA GLY A 25 -17.01 34.39 -11.95
C GLY A 25 -16.42 33.13 -11.29
N HIS A 26 -15.33 32.54 -11.77
CA HIS A 26 -14.80 31.27 -11.29
C HIS A 26 -13.72 31.47 -10.23
N THR A 27 -13.98 30.97 -9.02
CA THR A 27 -13.01 31.00 -7.91
C THR A 27 -11.82 30.09 -8.21
N ILE A 28 -10.65 30.68 -8.45
CA ILE A 28 -9.40 29.95 -8.68
C ILE A 28 -8.76 29.64 -7.31
N LEU A 29 -8.51 28.35 -7.01
CA LEU A 29 -7.79 27.94 -5.81
C LEU A 29 -6.28 28.04 -6.04
N LYS A 30 -5.63 28.97 -5.32
CA LYS A 30 -4.18 29.01 -5.23
C LYS A 30 -3.72 27.97 -4.20
N ILE A 31 -3.09 26.90 -4.65
CA ILE A 31 -2.41 25.95 -3.77
C ILE A 31 -1.13 26.63 -3.27
N VAL A 32 -1.11 27.02 -2.00
CA VAL A 32 0.10 27.54 -1.36
C VAL A 32 0.85 26.34 -0.78
N GLN A 33 1.98 26.00 -1.40
CA GLN A 33 2.93 25.02 -0.88
C GLN A 33 3.82 25.65 0.20
N ASP A 34 4.26 24.79 1.12
CA ASP A 34 5.28 25.04 2.13
C ASP A 34 6.48 25.84 1.59
N SER A 35 7.03 26.69 2.45
CA SER A 35 8.11 27.65 2.23
C SER A 35 9.42 27.08 1.65
N GLN A 36 9.69 25.78 1.79
CA GLN A 36 10.97 25.19 1.37
C GLN A 36 11.05 24.70 -0.09
N PHE A 37 9.92 24.47 -0.78
CA PHE A 37 9.94 24.00 -2.17
C PHE A 37 9.10 24.91 -3.08
N ARG A 38 9.70 26.04 -3.48
CA ARG A 38 9.13 26.95 -4.49
C ARG A 38 9.14 26.31 -5.89
N ARG A 39 8.07 25.60 -6.27
CA ARG A 39 7.73 25.43 -7.70
C ARG A 39 6.63 26.40 -8.10
N LYS A 40 6.89 27.12 -9.20
CA LYS A 40 6.09 28.23 -9.71
C LYS A 40 4.68 27.76 -10.09
N GLN A 41 3.67 28.38 -9.49
CA GLN A 41 2.29 28.49 -9.95
C GLN A 41 1.65 27.23 -10.56
N CYS A 42 1.09 26.37 -9.71
CA CYS A 42 0.12 25.36 -10.14
C CYS A 42 -1.29 25.91 -9.93
N TRP A 43 -1.87 26.50 -10.97
CA TRP A 43 -3.29 26.86 -10.99
C TRP A 43 -4.08 25.64 -11.44
N VAL A 44 -5.07 25.23 -10.65
CA VAL A 44 -5.99 24.13 -11.04
C VAL A 44 -7.39 24.72 -11.17
N ASP A 45 -8.02 24.48 -12.33
CA ASP A 45 -9.43 24.78 -12.56
C ASP A 45 -10.27 24.05 -11.49
N MET A 46 -11.06 24.81 -10.73
CA MET A 46 -11.88 24.29 -9.63
C MET A 46 -12.85 23.21 -10.10
N SER A 47 -13.37 23.30 -11.32
CA SER A 47 -14.28 22.31 -11.90
C SER A 47 -13.54 21.03 -12.28
N ALA A 48 -12.30 21.15 -12.76
CA ALA A 48 -11.43 19.99 -13.03
C ALA A 48 -10.91 19.36 -11.74
N ALA A 49 -10.53 20.18 -10.75
CA ALA A 49 -10.17 19.75 -9.41
C ALA A 49 -11.36 19.06 -8.75
N LYS A 50 -12.57 19.64 -8.78
CA LYS A 50 -13.78 19.00 -8.27
C LYS A 50 -14.06 17.70 -9.01
N ARG A 51 -14.07 17.66 -10.35
CA ARG A 51 -14.26 16.38 -11.06
C ARG A 51 -13.21 15.33 -10.71
N ALA A 52 -11.94 15.70 -10.63
CA ALA A 52 -10.85 14.80 -10.26
C ALA A 52 -10.96 14.35 -8.80
N ILE A 53 -11.14 15.27 -7.85
CA ILE A 53 -11.30 15.03 -6.41
C ILE A 53 -12.54 14.17 -6.17
N LEU A 54 -13.70 14.55 -6.70
CA LEU A 54 -14.96 13.80 -6.60
C LEU A 54 -14.85 12.40 -7.24
N SER A 55 -14.06 12.24 -8.32
CA SER A 55 -13.78 10.93 -8.95
C SER A 55 -12.66 10.12 -8.28
N GLN A 56 -11.86 10.73 -7.41
CA GLN A 56 -10.74 10.11 -6.70
C GLN A 56 -11.08 9.74 -5.26
N VAL A 57 -12.31 10.04 -4.81
CA VAL A 57 -12.79 9.55 -3.52
C VAL A 57 -13.22 8.11 -3.69
N GLY A 58 -12.26 7.21 -3.52
CA GLY A 58 -12.61 5.87 -3.04
C GLY A 58 -13.39 6.03 -1.75
N HIS A 59 -14.57 5.42 -1.68
CA HIS A 59 -15.40 5.39 -0.49
C HIS A 59 -14.53 5.14 0.73
N ASN A 60 -14.49 6.12 1.64
CA ASN A 60 -14.12 5.83 3.01
C ASN A 60 -15.13 4.77 3.47
N LEU A 61 -14.66 3.63 3.97
CA LEU A 61 -15.54 2.56 4.48
C LEU A 61 -16.48 3.08 5.60
N ASN A 62 -16.25 4.29 6.13
CA ASN A 62 -17.00 4.91 7.20
C ASN A 62 -18.09 5.93 6.78
N ASP A 63 -18.17 6.38 5.53
CA ASP A 63 -19.30 7.21 5.07
C ASP A 63 -19.46 7.18 3.53
N PRO A 64 -20.44 6.42 3.00
CA PRO A 64 -20.69 6.33 1.56
C PRO A 64 -21.37 7.57 0.97
N LYS A 65 -21.73 8.59 1.77
CA LYS A 65 -22.70 9.61 1.35
C LYS A 65 -22.08 10.83 0.66
N TYR A 66 -20.78 11.09 0.81
CA TYR A 66 -20.13 12.22 0.15
C TYR A 66 -18.69 11.93 -0.27
N PRO A 67 -18.28 12.38 -1.48
CA PRO A 67 -16.88 12.42 -1.85
C PRO A 67 -16.10 13.33 -0.90
N SER A 68 -15.09 12.78 -0.22
CA SER A 68 -14.04 13.46 0.51
C SER A 68 -13.55 14.76 -0.14
N GLU A 69 -13.46 15.80 0.67
CA GLU A 69 -12.92 17.11 0.31
C GLU A 69 -11.44 17.28 0.74
N THR A 70 -10.74 16.19 1.10
CA THR A 70 -9.38 16.23 1.68
C THR A 70 -8.39 17.10 0.89
N TYR A 71 -8.45 17.09 -0.44
CA TYR A 71 -7.61 17.94 -1.30
C TYR A 71 -7.94 19.44 -1.18
N LEU A 72 -9.22 19.80 -1.09
CA LEU A 72 -9.67 21.19 -0.95
C LEU A 72 -9.35 21.72 0.45
N ARG A 73 -9.51 20.88 1.47
CA ARG A 73 -9.22 21.18 2.86
C ARG A 73 -7.73 21.13 3.21
N ARG A 74 -6.88 20.65 2.29
CA ARG A 74 -5.44 20.45 2.49
C ARG A 74 -5.12 19.50 3.65
N GLU A 75 -5.98 18.50 3.82
CA GLU A 75 -5.82 17.46 4.84
C GLU A 75 -4.96 16.29 4.33
N LEU A 76 -4.57 16.30 3.04
CA LEU A 76 -3.72 15.27 2.44
C LEU A 76 -2.24 15.57 2.70
N VAL A 77 -1.52 14.62 3.31
CA VAL A 77 -0.06 14.59 3.29
C VAL A 77 0.39 14.07 1.93
N CYS A 78 0.80 14.98 1.05
CA CYS A 78 1.10 14.64 -0.34
C CYS A 78 2.48 14.00 -0.52
N TRP A 79 2.53 12.93 -1.30
CA TRP A 79 3.78 12.40 -1.87
C TRP A 79 3.98 12.99 -3.26
N GLY A 80 4.77 14.06 -3.34
CA GLY A 80 4.92 14.89 -4.55
C GLY A 80 5.75 14.27 -5.68
N ASP A 81 6.35 13.11 -5.43
CA ASP A 81 7.09 12.27 -6.36
C ASP A 81 6.21 11.26 -7.09
N CYS A 82 4.98 11.03 -6.60
CA CYS A 82 4.04 10.05 -7.13
C CYS A 82 2.76 10.70 -7.69
N VAL A 83 2.10 9.98 -8.61
CA VAL A 83 0.77 10.34 -9.14
C VAL A 83 -0.22 9.24 -8.77
N LYS A 84 -1.34 9.61 -8.14
CA LYS A 84 -2.41 8.66 -7.79
C LYS A 84 -3.11 8.17 -9.05
N LEU A 85 -3.15 6.86 -9.24
CA LEU A 85 -3.80 6.20 -10.37
C LEU A 85 -5.31 6.05 -10.13
N ASN A 86 -6.14 6.47 -11.09
CA ASN A 86 -7.59 6.32 -11.03
C ASN A 86 -8.06 5.17 -11.94
N TYR A 87 -8.38 4.03 -11.32
CA TYR A 87 -8.86 2.83 -12.00
C TYR A 87 -10.36 2.87 -12.36
N GLY A 88 -11.16 3.67 -11.65
CA GLY A 88 -12.62 3.56 -11.70
C GLY A 88 -13.13 2.21 -11.16
N GLU A 89 -14.36 1.86 -11.52
CA GLU A 89 -15.03 0.66 -10.98
C GLU A 89 -14.60 -0.63 -11.69
N ASN A 90 -14.15 -0.53 -12.95
CA ASN A 90 -13.87 -1.69 -13.79
C ASN A 90 -12.95 -1.30 -14.97
N PRO A 91 -12.44 -2.29 -15.74
CA PRO A 91 -11.52 -2.03 -16.85
C PRO A 91 -12.04 -1.09 -17.93
N SER A 92 -13.35 -0.96 -18.14
CA SER A 92 -13.88 -0.08 -19.20
C SER A 92 -13.79 1.41 -18.85
N HIS A 93 -13.69 1.77 -17.56
CA HIS A 93 -13.53 3.16 -17.13
C HIS A 93 -12.16 3.75 -17.48
N ASN A 94 -11.11 2.94 -17.44
CA ASN A 94 -9.76 3.36 -17.82
C ASN A 94 -8.98 2.23 -18.52
N PRO A 95 -9.37 1.88 -19.76
CA PRO A 95 -8.85 0.67 -20.43
C PRO A 95 -7.33 0.66 -20.57
N TYR A 96 -6.73 1.83 -20.81
CA TYR A 96 -5.28 1.97 -20.90
C TYR A 96 -4.59 1.64 -19.59
N LEU A 97 -5.03 2.23 -18.47
CA LEU A 97 -4.42 2.00 -17.16
C LEU A 97 -4.53 0.53 -16.75
N TRP A 98 -5.71 -0.07 -16.89
CA TRP A 98 -5.92 -1.48 -16.57
C TRP A 98 -5.06 -2.39 -17.44
N GLY A 99 -5.00 -2.15 -18.75
CA GLY A 99 -4.15 -2.93 -19.66
C GLY A 99 -2.67 -2.82 -19.33
N TYR A 100 -2.19 -1.60 -19.04
CA TYR A 100 -0.80 -1.36 -18.65
C TYR A 100 -0.44 -2.09 -17.36
N MET A 101 -1.27 -1.95 -16.32
CA MET A 101 -1.01 -2.58 -15.02
C MET A 101 -1.16 -4.10 -15.06
N THR A 102 -2.02 -4.62 -15.93
CA THR A 102 -2.11 -6.07 -16.19
C THR A 102 -0.80 -6.59 -16.76
N ALA A 103 -0.30 -5.97 -17.84
CA ALA A 103 0.95 -6.38 -18.47
C ALA A 103 2.14 -6.27 -17.50
N TYR A 104 2.19 -5.19 -16.71
CA TYR A 104 3.19 -5.01 -15.65
C TYR A 104 3.14 -6.15 -14.62
N THR A 105 1.95 -6.46 -14.12
CA THR A 105 1.75 -7.47 -13.07
C THR A 105 2.11 -8.87 -13.57
N GLU A 106 1.68 -9.23 -14.78
CA GLU A 106 2.06 -10.48 -15.42
C GLU A 106 3.57 -10.57 -15.67
N GLN A 107 4.22 -9.47 -16.05
CA GLN A 107 5.68 -9.43 -16.22
C GLN A 107 6.39 -9.69 -14.90
N CYS A 108 5.94 -9.09 -13.80
CA CYS A 108 6.46 -9.39 -12.47
C CYS A 108 6.28 -10.87 -12.12
N ALA A 109 5.10 -11.45 -12.37
CA ALA A 109 4.81 -12.86 -12.08
C ALA A 109 5.65 -13.85 -12.90
N ARG A 110 6.02 -13.49 -14.15
CA ARG A 110 6.93 -14.29 -14.98
C ARG A 110 8.35 -14.36 -14.39
N ILE A 111 8.80 -13.28 -13.76
CA ILE A 111 10.18 -13.15 -13.27
C ILE A 111 10.32 -13.61 -11.82
N PHE A 112 9.36 -13.25 -10.97
CA PHE A 112 9.44 -13.43 -9.52
C PHE A 112 8.50 -14.52 -9.01
N HIS A 113 8.91 -15.16 -7.91
CA HIS A 113 8.11 -16.18 -7.22
C HIS A 113 7.06 -15.58 -6.28
N GLY A 114 7.15 -14.28 -6.01
CA GLY A 114 6.22 -13.60 -5.14
C GLY A 114 6.22 -12.09 -5.32
N LEU A 115 5.18 -11.46 -4.78
CA LEU A 115 4.95 -10.02 -4.85
C LEU A 115 4.77 -9.47 -3.42
N ARG A 116 5.42 -8.34 -3.13
CA ARG A 116 5.13 -7.50 -1.96
C ARG A 116 4.19 -6.37 -2.39
N ILE A 117 3.00 -6.31 -1.79
CA ILE A 117 2.03 -5.25 -2.02
C ILE A 117 2.20 -4.19 -0.95
N ASP A 118 2.70 -3.05 -1.39
CA ASP A 118 2.85 -1.86 -0.58
C ASP A 118 1.50 -1.21 -0.30
N ASN A 119 1.29 -0.69 0.92
CA ASN A 119 0.08 0.05 1.30
C ASN A 119 -1.24 -0.60 0.81
N CYS A 120 -1.37 -1.92 1.01
CA CYS A 120 -2.42 -2.73 0.39
C CYS A 120 -3.84 -2.24 0.77
N HIS A 121 -4.00 -1.76 2.01
CA HIS A 121 -5.24 -1.20 2.54
C HIS A 121 -5.74 0.04 1.77
N SER A 122 -4.85 0.75 1.06
CA SER A 122 -5.18 1.93 0.25
C SER A 122 -5.47 1.61 -1.22
N THR A 123 -5.38 0.33 -1.60
CA THR A 123 -5.71 -0.15 -2.95
C THR A 123 -7.15 -0.68 -2.94
N PRO A 124 -8.02 -0.21 -3.87
CA PRO A 124 -9.36 -0.75 -3.98
C PRO A 124 -9.33 -2.26 -4.20
N ILE A 125 -10.11 -2.99 -3.40
CA ILE A 125 -10.01 -4.45 -3.32
C ILE A 125 -10.27 -5.13 -4.67
N HIS A 126 -11.19 -4.61 -5.49
CA HIS A 126 -11.50 -5.16 -6.81
C HIS A 126 -10.35 -5.01 -7.80
N VAL A 127 -9.55 -3.94 -7.68
CA VAL A 127 -8.36 -3.72 -8.51
C VAL A 127 -7.27 -4.71 -8.12
N ALA A 128 -6.98 -4.83 -6.83
CA ALA A 128 -5.98 -5.76 -6.32
C ALA A 128 -6.34 -7.22 -6.67
N GLU A 129 -7.61 -7.60 -6.49
CA GLU A 129 -8.13 -8.94 -6.78
C GLU A 129 -7.94 -9.29 -8.26
N TYR A 130 -8.32 -8.38 -9.17
CA TYR A 130 -8.14 -8.59 -10.60
C TYR A 130 -6.66 -8.77 -10.99
N LEU A 131 -5.78 -7.88 -10.52
CA LEU A 131 -4.37 -7.92 -10.89
C LEU A 131 -3.67 -9.16 -10.33
N LEU A 132 -3.98 -9.55 -9.09
CA LEU A 132 -3.44 -10.78 -8.50
C LEU A 132 -3.95 -12.04 -9.20
N ASN A 133 -5.20 -12.05 -9.66
CA ASN A 133 -5.71 -13.16 -10.46
C ASN A 133 -4.94 -13.27 -11.78
N LYS A 134 -4.64 -12.15 -12.45
CA LYS A 134 -3.76 -12.13 -13.63
C LYS A 134 -2.34 -12.58 -13.34
N ALA A 135 -1.79 -12.22 -12.18
CA ALA A 135 -0.51 -12.73 -11.73
C ALA A 135 -0.54 -14.27 -11.54
N ARG A 136 -1.64 -14.80 -10.97
CA ARG A 136 -1.80 -16.24 -10.69
C ARG A 136 -2.10 -17.09 -11.92
N GLU A 137 -2.71 -16.51 -12.95
CA GLU A 137 -2.83 -17.15 -14.27
C GLU A 137 -1.44 -17.47 -14.86
N ILE A 138 -0.45 -16.59 -14.61
CA ILE A 138 0.95 -16.80 -15.01
C ILE A 138 1.68 -17.71 -14.03
N ARG A 139 1.47 -17.52 -12.73
CA ARG A 139 2.14 -18.26 -11.65
C ARG A 139 1.14 -18.75 -10.60
N PRO A 140 0.64 -19.99 -10.71
CA PRO A 140 -0.36 -20.52 -9.77
C PRO A 140 0.11 -20.57 -8.31
N ASP A 141 1.43 -20.73 -8.08
CA ASP A 141 2.07 -20.82 -6.77
C ASP A 141 2.61 -19.47 -6.25
N LEU A 142 2.09 -18.34 -6.74
CA LEU A 142 2.58 -17.01 -6.42
C LEU A 142 2.47 -16.71 -4.91
N TYR A 143 3.62 -16.46 -4.27
CA TYR A 143 3.68 -16.03 -2.89
C TYR A 143 3.35 -14.54 -2.76
N VAL A 144 2.31 -14.17 -2.02
CA VAL A 144 1.88 -12.77 -1.89
C VAL A 144 2.08 -12.29 -0.46
N VAL A 145 2.82 -11.20 -0.32
CA VAL A 145 3.05 -10.52 0.96
C VAL A 145 2.39 -9.15 0.90
N ALA A 146 1.70 -8.74 1.95
CA ALA A 146 1.06 -7.42 1.99
C ALA A 146 1.43 -6.63 3.24
N GLU A 147 1.71 -5.35 3.04
CA GLU A 147 1.66 -4.35 4.10
C GLU A 147 0.22 -3.90 4.29
N LEU A 148 -0.42 -4.42 5.34
CA LEU A 148 -1.85 -4.25 5.58
C LEU A 148 -2.09 -3.87 7.05
N PHE A 149 -2.56 -2.64 7.23
CA PHE A 149 -2.84 -2.02 8.53
C PHE A 149 -4.21 -1.32 8.46
N THR A 150 -5.29 -2.09 8.41
CA THR A 150 -6.65 -1.51 8.30
C THR A 150 -7.19 -0.96 9.62
N GLY A 151 -6.53 -1.26 10.75
CA GLY A 151 -7.02 -0.95 12.09
C GLY A 151 -8.16 -1.85 12.57
N SER A 152 -8.60 -2.82 11.75
CA SER A 152 -9.63 -3.80 12.08
C SER A 152 -9.22 -5.19 11.61
N GLU A 153 -9.19 -6.15 12.54
CA GLU A 153 -8.84 -7.53 12.21
C GLU A 153 -9.83 -8.17 11.22
N ASP A 154 -11.11 -7.78 11.28
CA ASP A 154 -12.14 -8.26 10.35
C ASP A 154 -11.91 -7.75 8.91
N LEU A 155 -11.46 -6.50 8.77
CA LEU A 155 -11.10 -5.96 7.46
C LEU A 155 -9.82 -6.60 6.94
N ASP A 156 -8.83 -6.84 7.80
CA ASP A 156 -7.63 -7.59 7.43
C ASP A 156 -8.01 -8.98 6.89
N HIS A 157 -8.93 -9.70 7.56
CA HIS A 157 -9.43 -11.00 7.10
C HIS A 157 -10.13 -10.92 5.74
N LEU A 158 -10.92 -9.88 5.49
CA LEU A 158 -11.57 -9.67 4.19
C LEU A 158 -10.54 -9.55 3.06
N PHE A 159 -9.50 -8.73 3.27
CA PHE A 159 -8.42 -8.56 2.29
C PHE A 159 -7.64 -9.86 2.09
N VAL A 160 -7.24 -10.54 3.16
CA VAL A 160 -6.51 -11.81 3.08
C VAL A 160 -7.28 -12.85 2.27
N ASN A 161 -8.56 -13.04 2.60
CA ASN A 161 -9.39 -14.06 1.98
C ASN A 161 -9.70 -13.77 0.51
N ARG A 162 -10.04 -12.52 0.19
CA ARG A 162 -10.38 -12.14 -1.19
C ARG A 162 -9.16 -12.08 -2.10
N LEU A 163 -8.06 -11.52 -1.60
CA LEU A 163 -6.86 -11.33 -2.39
C LEU A 163 -5.98 -12.58 -2.41
N GLY A 164 -6.22 -13.55 -1.53
CA GLY A 164 -5.37 -14.73 -1.36
C GLY A 164 -3.96 -14.37 -0.89
N ILE A 165 -3.86 -13.40 0.03
CA ILE A 165 -2.57 -12.99 0.58
C ILE A 165 -1.97 -14.14 1.38
N THR A 166 -0.72 -14.49 1.11
CA THR A 166 -0.04 -15.57 1.82
C THR A 166 0.47 -15.11 3.17
N SER A 167 1.06 -13.91 3.26
CA SER A 167 1.64 -13.40 4.49
C SER A 167 1.36 -11.92 4.70
N LEU A 168 1.03 -11.54 5.94
CA LEU A 168 0.94 -10.15 6.37
C LEU A 168 2.27 -9.70 6.97
N ILE A 169 2.74 -8.52 6.56
CA ILE A 169 3.93 -7.90 7.14
C ILE A 169 3.63 -7.46 8.57
N ARG A 170 4.53 -7.79 9.49
CA ARG A 170 4.52 -7.36 10.89
C ARG A 170 5.90 -6.83 11.25
N GLU A 171 5.95 -5.79 12.07
CA GLU A 171 7.19 -5.03 12.31
C GLU A 171 7.53 -5.01 13.80
N ALA A 172 8.59 -5.71 14.19
CA ALA A 172 9.01 -5.78 15.59
C ALA A 172 9.43 -4.42 16.15
N GLN A 173 9.98 -3.54 15.30
CA GLN A 173 10.33 -2.17 15.71
C GLN A 173 9.11 -1.34 16.11
N ASN A 174 7.90 -1.65 15.65
CA ASN A 174 6.72 -0.86 16.01
C ASN A 174 6.20 -1.11 17.43
N ALA A 175 6.68 -2.16 18.10
CA ALA A 175 6.39 -2.35 19.51
C ALA A 175 7.08 -1.27 20.37
N PRO A 176 6.35 -0.55 21.23
CA PRO A 176 6.91 0.52 22.06
C PRO A 176 7.80 0.00 23.19
N ASP A 177 7.59 -1.23 23.64
CA ASP A 177 8.33 -1.85 24.73
C ASP A 177 8.54 -3.37 24.51
N SER A 178 9.24 -4.02 25.44
CA SER A 178 9.53 -5.45 25.39
C SER A 178 8.28 -6.32 25.58
N HIS A 179 7.26 -5.83 26.28
CA HIS A 179 6.01 -6.55 26.47
C HIS A 179 5.25 -6.67 25.14
N GLU A 180 5.11 -5.57 24.41
CA GLU A 180 4.47 -5.55 23.10
C GLU A 180 5.27 -6.33 22.04
N GLN A 181 6.61 -6.35 22.14
CA GLN A 181 7.44 -7.24 21.33
C GLN A 181 7.13 -8.71 21.60
N GLY A 182 7.02 -9.09 22.88
CA GLY A 182 6.66 -10.45 23.29
C GLY A 182 5.30 -10.91 22.75
N ARG A 183 4.34 -9.99 22.55
CA ARG A 183 3.04 -10.31 21.95
C ARG A 183 3.14 -10.80 20.51
N PHE A 184 4.15 -10.38 19.74
CA PHE A 184 4.37 -10.93 18.40
C PHE A 184 4.76 -12.40 18.45
N VAL A 185 5.72 -12.76 19.31
CA VAL A 185 6.12 -14.16 19.49
C VAL A 185 4.97 -14.97 20.06
N TYR A 186 4.19 -14.43 21.00
CA TYR A 186 3.04 -15.14 21.53
C TYR A 186 1.97 -15.40 20.45
N ARG A 187 1.67 -14.39 19.63
CA ARG A 187 0.63 -14.50 18.59
C ARG A 187 1.05 -15.35 17.40
N TYR A 188 2.33 -15.31 17.02
CA TYR A 188 2.87 -16.00 15.84
C TYR A 188 3.80 -17.16 16.20
N GLY A 189 3.86 -17.56 17.48
CA GLY A 189 4.72 -18.63 18.00
C GLY A 189 4.12 -20.03 17.83
N GLY A 190 2.90 -20.13 17.33
CA GLY A 190 2.19 -21.39 17.15
C GLY A 190 1.44 -21.83 18.42
N ASP A 191 1.25 -23.14 18.56
CA ASP A 191 0.49 -23.71 19.66
C ASP A 191 1.31 -23.69 20.98
N PRO A 192 0.66 -23.46 22.14
CA PRO A 192 1.31 -23.56 23.43
C PRO A 192 1.94 -24.95 23.68
N VAL A 193 2.98 -24.98 24.52
CA VAL A 193 3.56 -26.24 24.99
C VAL A 193 2.48 -27.08 25.67
N ALA A 194 2.40 -28.36 25.27
CA ALA A 194 1.38 -29.32 25.72
C ALA A 194 -0.07 -28.96 25.33
N ALA A 195 -0.28 -28.23 24.23
CA ALA A 195 -1.60 -28.04 23.64
C ALA A 195 -2.30 -29.38 23.33
N PHE A 196 -3.63 -29.41 23.49
CA PHE A 196 -4.42 -30.58 23.13
C PHE A 196 -4.31 -30.87 21.63
N ARG A 197 -3.97 -32.12 21.28
CA ARG A 197 -3.90 -32.54 19.90
C ARG A 197 -5.29 -32.54 19.27
N SER A 198 -5.46 -31.74 18.22
CA SER A 198 -6.66 -31.77 17.39
C SER A 198 -6.79 -33.10 16.64
N LYS A 199 -8.02 -33.53 16.35
CA LYS A 199 -8.28 -34.71 15.51
C LYS A 199 -7.68 -34.52 14.12
N ASP A 200 -7.15 -35.60 13.55
CA ASP A 200 -6.49 -35.57 12.23
C ASP A 200 -7.48 -35.21 11.09
N LEU A 201 -8.73 -35.69 11.18
CA LEU A 201 -9.79 -35.35 10.23
C LEU A 201 -10.77 -34.35 10.84
N ARG A 202 -10.71 -33.11 10.35
CA ARG A 202 -11.61 -32.01 10.76
C ARG A 202 -11.78 -31.00 9.61
N PRO A 203 -12.90 -30.24 9.58
CA PRO A 203 -12.99 -29.07 8.72
C PRO A 203 -11.84 -28.11 9.00
N ALA A 204 -11.37 -27.41 7.95
CA ALA A 204 -10.34 -26.39 8.10
C ALA A 204 -10.79 -25.36 9.14
N PRO A 205 -10.05 -25.15 10.24
CA PRO A 205 -10.42 -24.16 11.23
C PRO A 205 -10.22 -22.75 10.68
N PRO A 206 -10.91 -21.74 11.24
CA PRO A 206 -10.43 -20.38 11.12
C PRO A 206 -9.02 -20.30 11.73
N GLY A 207 -8.14 -19.54 11.09
CA GLY A 207 -6.76 -19.36 11.51
C GLY A 207 -6.37 -17.90 11.39
N VAL A 208 -5.37 -17.49 12.18
CA VAL A 208 -4.74 -16.18 12.02
C VAL A 208 -3.97 -16.19 10.71
N ALA A 209 -4.08 -15.11 9.93
CA ALA A 209 -3.30 -14.95 8.72
C ALA A 209 -1.80 -15.12 9.01
N HIS A 210 -1.11 -15.88 8.17
CA HIS A 210 0.31 -16.14 8.35
C HIS A 210 1.09 -14.81 8.34
N ALA A 211 2.12 -14.71 9.19
CA ALA A 211 2.91 -13.50 9.34
C ALA A 211 4.26 -13.62 8.64
N LEU A 212 4.71 -12.51 8.05
CA LEU A 212 6.11 -12.25 7.76
C LEU A 212 6.58 -11.20 8.77
N LEU A 213 7.24 -11.65 9.83
CA LEU A 213 7.70 -10.82 10.92
C LEU A 213 9.09 -10.26 10.61
N PHE A 214 9.14 -8.95 10.40
CA PHE A 214 10.38 -8.22 10.22
C PHE A 214 10.96 -7.78 11.56
N ASP A 215 12.25 -8.06 11.77
CA ASP A 215 13.02 -7.41 12.85
C ASP A 215 13.20 -5.91 12.58
N GLN A 216 13.35 -5.54 11.30
CA GLN A 216 13.57 -4.20 10.78
C GLN A 216 13.09 -4.12 9.33
N THR A 217 12.07 -3.30 9.07
CA THR A 217 11.69 -2.94 7.68
C THR A 217 12.52 -1.80 7.13
N HIS A 218 12.37 -1.52 5.84
CA HIS A 218 13.07 -0.44 5.16
C HIS A 218 12.52 0.96 5.52
N ASP A 219 11.31 1.04 6.07
CA ASP A 219 10.68 2.28 6.52
C ASP A 219 10.89 2.55 8.02
N ASN A 220 11.29 1.54 8.78
CA ASN A 220 11.56 1.70 10.20
C ASN A 220 12.88 2.48 10.43
N PRO A 221 12.92 3.41 11.41
CA PRO A 221 14.20 3.93 11.89
C PRO A 221 15.03 2.78 12.47
N ALA A 222 16.36 2.86 12.33
CA ALA A 222 17.25 1.83 12.83
C ALA A 222 17.06 1.60 14.35
N ALA A 223 17.23 0.35 14.81
CA ALA A 223 17.14 0.01 16.23
C ALA A 223 18.05 0.88 17.11
N ALA A 224 19.25 1.24 16.63
CA ALA A 224 20.16 2.17 17.32
C ALA A 224 19.57 3.57 17.56
N VAL A 225 18.68 4.03 16.68
CA VAL A 225 18.02 5.35 16.75
C VAL A 225 16.74 5.25 17.59
N LYS A 226 15.94 4.20 17.37
CA LYS A 226 14.65 4.03 18.04
C LYS A 226 14.80 3.55 19.49
N ARG A 227 15.82 2.74 19.75
CA ARG A 227 16.09 2.06 21.01
C ARG A 227 17.59 2.18 21.34
N THR A 228 18.35 1.09 21.19
CA THR A 228 19.79 1.06 21.41
C THR A 228 20.48 0.12 20.42
N PHE A 229 21.79 0.25 20.25
CA PHE A 229 22.58 -0.69 19.46
C PHE A 229 22.58 -2.13 20.05
N TYR A 230 22.20 -2.33 21.30
CA TYR A 230 22.12 -3.67 21.88
C TYR A 230 20.83 -4.41 21.48
N ASP A 231 19.87 -3.73 20.83
CA ASP A 231 18.54 -4.27 20.52
C ASP A 231 18.50 -5.11 19.22
N PHE A 232 19.51 -4.97 18.35
CA PHE A 232 19.60 -5.71 17.08
C PHE A 232 19.54 -7.23 17.32
N VAL A 233 20.47 -7.76 18.11
CA VAL A 233 20.58 -9.20 18.39
C VAL A 233 19.33 -9.78 19.07
N PRO A 234 18.81 -9.23 20.18
CA PRO A 234 17.63 -9.81 20.83
C PRO A 234 16.38 -9.71 19.96
N THR A 235 16.18 -8.63 19.19
CA THR A 235 15.03 -8.52 18.28
C THR A 235 15.13 -9.52 17.13
N ALA A 236 16.31 -9.66 16.50
CA ALA A 236 16.53 -10.64 15.44
C ALA A 236 16.37 -12.08 15.96
N ALA A 237 16.87 -12.38 17.16
CA ALA A 237 16.69 -13.69 17.79
C ALA A 237 15.21 -13.98 18.07
N MET A 238 14.50 -13.01 18.65
CA MET A 238 13.07 -13.10 18.97
C MET A 238 12.22 -13.37 17.72
N THR A 239 12.49 -12.66 16.62
CA THR A 239 11.75 -12.84 15.37
C THR A 239 12.08 -14.18 14.70
N SER A 240 13.31 -14.66 14.83
CA SER A 240 13.76 -15.94 14.27
C SER A 240 13.20 -17.17 15.00
N ILE A 241 12.88 -17.06 16.29
CA ILE A 241 12.29 -18.17 17.07
C ILE A 241 10.76 -18.25 16.92
N ALA A 242 10.11 -17.24 16.35
CA ALA A 242 8.68 -17.26 16.12
C ALA A 242 8.33 -18.31 15.04
N TYR A 243 7.15 -18.91 15.12
CA TYR A 243 6.65 -19.90 14.16
C TYR A 243 5.99 -19.21 12.96
N CYS A 244 6.74 -18.33 12.30
CA CYS A 244 6.30 -17.60 11.11
C CYS A 244 7.49 -17.29 10.20
N ALA A 245 7.25 -16.68 9.04
CA ALA A 245 8.35 -16.24 8.20
C ALA A 245 9.06 -15.04 8.85
N ALA A 246 10.38 -14.99 8.75
CA ALA A 246 11.20 -13.88 9.25
C ALA A 246 11.72 -13.02 8.09
N GLY A 247 11.88 -11.72 8.32
CA GLY A 247 12.45 -10.77 7.36
C GLY A 247 13.38 -9.77 8.03
N SER A 248 14.38 -9.30 7.29
CA SER A 248 15.27 -8.23 7.74
C SER A 248 15.76 -7.40 6.56
N THR A 249 16.00 -6.12 6.77
CA THR A 249 16.57 -5.23 5.76
C THR A 249 18.10 -5.32 5.77
N ARG A 250 18.74 -5.24 4.59
CA ARG A 250 20.19 -5.45 4.38
C ARG A 250 21.14 -4.59 5.25
N VAL A 251 20.66 -3.53 5.89
CA VAL A 251 21.47 -2.64 6.75
C VAL A 251 21.55 -3.15 8.20
N HIS A 252 20.77 -4.18 8.56
CA HIS A 252 20.69 -4.69 9.93
C HIS A 252 21.86 -5.63 10.32
N LEU A 253 22.59 -6.17 9.33
CA LEU A 253 23.70 -7.10 9.54
C LEU A 253 25.02 -6.48 9.06
N LEU A 254 25.62 -5.63 9.90
CA LEU A 254 27.03 -5.27 9.83
C LEU A 254 27.69 -5.62 11.17
#